data_AF-A0A346XU49-F1
#
_entry.id   AF-A0A346XU49-F1
#
_cell.length_a   1.000
_cell.length_b   1.000
_cell.length_c   1.000
_cell.angle_alpha   90.00
_cell.angle_beta   90.00
_cell.angle_gamma   90.00
#
_symmetry.space_group_name_H-M   'P 1'
#
loop_
_entity.id
_entity.type
_entity.pdbx_description
1 polymer ?
#
loop_
_entity_poly.entity_id
_entity_poly.type
_entity_poly.pdbx_seq_one_letter_code
_entity_poly.pdbx_strand_id
1 'polypeptide(L)'
;MGYACTTDDTLTIDPPLNPRERAYLRRLGRGVPQRGRWPGYWLPWVVSDDGTALSLEIEFGTKEPLAEWVAFLGTHLLGDEGPTRTGRTFAGFTYDHRILGEASVTGEVPTDRWTIVADDHGVAVDRFSLPCAWCWASVLMTVRPSNAYRFLHPVAEGNMLDGRIPQQPARHDARCVTFGWPPVERRRAITWPWSPDFHHDWWIDLSRTPDARPLGWGEDPDASIG
;
A
#
# COMPACT_ATOMS: atom_id res chain seq x y z
N MET A 1 -12.97 20.04 4.38
CA MET A 1 -12.14 19.46 5.45
C MET A 1 -10.78 19.20 4.85
N GLY A 2 -9.73 19.80 5.40
CA GLY A 2 -8.36 19.65 4.88
C GLY A 2 -7.85 18.24 5.19
N TYR A 3 -7.40 17.53 4.16
CA TYR A 3 -6.86 16.18 4.27
C TYR A 3 -5.39 16.29 4.67
N ALA A 4 -5.09 16.11 5.95
CA ALA A 4 -3.72 16.08 6.41
C ALA A 4 -3.20 14.64 6.30
N CYS A 5 -2.79 14.23 5.10
CA CYS A 5 -1.78 13.19 4.99
C CYS A 5 -0.44 13.89 5.27
N THR A 6 0.31 13.43 6.28
CA THR A 6 1.67 13.89 6.53
C THR A 6 2.59 12.73 6.25
N THR A 7 3.58 12.94 5.38
CA THR A 7 4.70 12.02 5.21
C THR A 7 5.96 12.79 5.59
N ASP A 8 6.58 12.43 6.71
CA ASP A 8 7.88 13.00 7.09
C ASP A 8 9.04 12.31 6.33
N ASP A 9 8.74 11.24 5.60
CA ASP A 9 9.72 10.32 5.03
C ASP A 9 9.61 10.24 3.50
N THR A 10 10.77 10.15 2.84
CA THR A 10 10.92 9.91 1.41
C THR A 10 11.49 8.52 1.16
N LEU A 11 11.09 7.89 0.05
CA LEU A 11 11.78 6.69 -0.44
C LEU A 11 12.98 7.13 -1.29
N THR A 12 14.10 6.44 -1.14
CA THR A 12 15.33 6.71 -1.90
C THR A 12 15.35 5.89 -3.19
N ILE A 13 15.93 6.44 -4.25
CA ILE A 13 16.19 5.76 -5.52
C ILE A 13 17.70 5.67 -5.73
N ASP A 14 18.20 4.46 -5.97
CA ASP A 14 19.62 4.19 -6.22
C ASP A 14 19.85 3.23 -7.41
N PRO A 15 20.65 3.58 -8.43
CA PRO A 15 21.26 4.89 -8.66
C PRO A 15 20.22 5.98 -8.98
N PRO A 16 20.59 7.27 -8.93
CA PRO A 16 19.67 8.37 -9.24
C PRO A 16 19.11 8.28 -10.67
N LEU A 17 17.83 8.64 -10.83
CA LEU A 17 17.17 8.63 -12.14
C LEU A 17 17.78 9.63 -13.11
N ASN A 18 17.92 9.20 -14.36
CA ASN A 18 18.38 10.05 -15.44
C ASN A 18 17.27 11.02 -15.90
N PRO A 19 17.59 12.07 -16.68
CA PRO A 19 16.61 13.07 -17.11
C PRO A 19 15.39 12.52 -17.86
N ARG A 20 15.54 11.41 -18.62
CA ARG A 20 14.44 10.81 -19.37
C ARG A 20 13.48 10.04 -18.47
N GLU A 21 13.99 9.29 -17.51
CA GLU A 21 13.19 8.58 -16.50
C GLU A 21 12.38 9.58 -15.66
N ARG A 22 13.06 10.64 -15.16
CA ARG A 22 12.38 11.71 -14.42
C ARG A 22 11.27 12.37 -15.23
N ALA A 23 11.53 12.69 -16.50
CA ALA A 23 10.52 13.28 -17.37
C ALA A 23 9.33 12.33 -17.62
N TYR A 24 9.59 11.02 -17.74
CA TYR A 24 8.55 10.02 -17.89
C TYR A 24 7.68 9.91 -16.64
N LEU A 25 8.28 9.78 -15.45
CA LEU A 25 7.53 9.68 -14.19
C LEU A 25 6.70 10.94 -13.91
N ARG A 26 7.26 12.13 -14.15
CA ARG A 26 6.52 13.40 -14.05
C ARG A 26 5.33 13.46 -15.01
N ARG A 27 5.47 12.90 -16.21
CA ARG A 27 4.35 12.79 -17.16
C ARG A 27 3.32 11.77 -16.68
N LEU A 28 3.76 10.64 -16.13
CA LEU A 28 2.89 9.59 -15.59
C LEU A 28 2.04 10.10 -14.42
N GLY A 29 2.64 10.89 -13.51
CA GLY A 29 1.92 11.54 -12.40
C GLY A 29 0.84 12.53 -12.85
N ARG A 30 1.06 13.23 -13.97
CA ARG A 30 0.06 14.17 -14.55
C ARG A 30 -1.05 13.48 -15.35
N GLY A 31 -0.97 12.18 -15.55
CA GLY A 31 -1.96 11.41 -16.29
C GLY A 31 -1.40 10.06 -16.74
N VAL A 32 -2.11 8.99 -16.36
CA VAL A 32 -1.74 7.63 -16.76
C VAL A 32 -2.19 7.36 -18.20
N PRO A 33 -1.33 6.78 -19.06
CA PRO A 33 -1.74 6.40 -20.41
C PRO A 33 -2.97 5.49 -20.38
N GLN A 34 -3.95 5.76 -21.26
CA GLN A 34 -5.18 4.95 -21.38
C GLN A 34 -4.94 3.47 -21.69
N ARG A 35 -3.71 3.11 -22.10
CA ARG A 35 -3.30 1.74 -22.42
C ARG A 35 -2.13 1.34 -21.54
N GLY A 36 -2.32 0.29 -20.74
CA GLY A 36 -1.33 -0.31 -19.85
C GLY A 36 -2.02 -0.93 -18.62
N ARG A 37 -1.35 -1.88 -17.96
CA ARG A 37 -1.75 -2.38 -16.64
C ARG A 37 -0.98 -1.61 -15.59
N TRP A 38 -1.68 -0.77 -14.84
CA TRP A 38 -1.12 0.11 -13.82
C TRP A 38 -1.76 -0.18 -12.47
N PRO A 39 -1.05 0.02 -11.35
CA PRO A 39 -1.62 -0.13 -10.02
C PRO A 39 -2.88 0.71 -9.79
N GLY A 40 -2.87 1.95 -10.26
CA GLY A 40 -3.94 2.92 -10.04
C GLY A 40 -4.24 3.78 -11.26
N TYR A 41 -5.04 4.84 -11.06
CA TYR A 41 -5.34 5.82 -12.12
C TYR A 41 -4.31 6.93 -12.23
N TRP A 42 -3.56 7.20 -11.16
CA TRP A 42 -2.51 8.22 -11.13
C TRP A 42 -1.34 7.69 -10.30
N LEU A 43 -0.11 8.07 -10.68
CA LEU A 43 1.08 7.81 -9.87
C LEU A 43 1.07 8.79 -8.68
N PRO A 44 0.96 8.31 -7.42
CA PRO A 44 0.87 9.16 -6.24
C PRO A 44 2.24 9.61 -5.71
N TRP A 45 3.33 9.21 -6.39
CA TRP A 45 4.71 9.47 -6.00
C TRP A 45 5.33 10.52 -6.92
N VAL A 46 5.86 11.58 -6.31
CA VAL A 46 6.57 12.66 -6.98
C VAL A 46 8.06 12.38 -6.89
N VAL A 47 8.71 12.33 -8.05
CA VAL A 47 10.16 12.22 -8.14
C VAL A 47 10.84 13.56 -7.83
N SER A 48 11.89 13.53 -7.02
CA SER A 48 12.75 14.68 -6.76
C SER A 48 13.44 15.19 -8.02
N ASP A 49 13.91 16.44 -8.00
CA ASP A 49 14.53 17.07 -9.16
C ASP A 49 15.87 16.44 -9.58
N ASP A 50 16.62 15.92 -8.60
CA ASP A 50 17.85 15.18 -8.78
C ASP A 50 17.62 13.69 -9.08
N GLY A 51 16.39 13.18 -8.92
CA GLY A 51 16.04 11.78 -9.20
C GLY A 51 16.47 10.80 -8.12
N THR A 52 16.82 11.27 -6.93
CA THR A 52 17.28 10.45 -5.80
C THR A 52 16.16 10.02 -4.87
N ALA A 53 14.95 10.57 -5.00
CA ALA A 53 13.87 10.31 -4.06
C ALA A 53 12.47 10.32 -4.67
N LEU A 54 11.55 9.61 -4.00
CA LEU A 54 10.11 9.68 -4.18
C LEU A 54 9.46 10.25 -2.91
N SER A 55 8.59 11.23 -3.07
CA SER A 55 7.74 11.76 -2.01
C SER A 55 6.26 11.59 -2.35
N LEU A 56 5.40 11.51 -1.34
CA LEU A 56 3.97 11.31 -1.55
C LEU A 56 3.26 12.62 -1.93
N GLU A 57 2.40 12.59 -2.93
CA GLU A 57 1.49 13.71 -3.24
C GLU A 57 0.17 13.58 -2.44
N ILE A 58 0.02 14.45 -1.44
CA ILE A 58 -1.02 14.37 -0.40
C ILE A 58 -2.44 14.59 -0.93
N GLU A 59 -2.62 15.39 -1.99
CA GLU A 59 -3.96 15.77 -2.48
C GLU A 59 -4.76 14.59 -3.04
N PHE A 60 -4.07 13.52 -3.49
CA PHE A 60 -4.70 12.34 -4.12
C PHE A 60 -4.24 10.99 -3.56
N GLY A 61 -3.14 10.95 -2.80
CA GLY A 61 -2.40 9.72 -2.50
C GLY A 61 -3.20 8.62 -1.79
N THR A 62 -4.00 8.95 -0.77
CA THR A 62 -4.63 7.91 0.08
C THR A 62 -5.72 7.10 -0.61
N LYS A 63 -6.13 7.45 -1.84
CA LYS A 63 -7.10 6.67 -2.62
C LYS A 63 -6.44 5.78 -3.68
N GLU A 64 -5.15 5.97 -3.95
CA GLU A 64 -4.39 5.18 -4.90
C GLU A 64 -3.61 4.04 -4.21
N PRO A 65 -3.31 2.94 -4.91
CA PRO A 65 -2.51 1.83 -4.36
C PRO A 65 -1.04 2.22 -4.15
N LEU A 66 -0.76 2.94 -3.06
CA LEU A 66 0.54 3.57 -2.81
C LEU A 66 1.70 2.57 -2.87
N ALA A 67 1.59 1.47 -2.13
CA ALA A 67 2.66 0.48 -2.04
C ALA A 67 2.79 -0.34 -3.32
N GLU A 68 1.69 -0.63 -4.01
CA GLU A 68 1.73 -1.29 -5.32
C GLU A 68 2.38 -0.42 -6.40
N TRP A 69 2.23 0.91 -6.33
CA TRP A 69 2.99 1.81 -7.17
C TRP A 69 4.49 1.69 -6.90
N VAL A 70 4.93 1.62 -5.65
CA VAL A 70 6.36 1.38 -5.33
C VAL A 70 6.83 0.05 -5.90
N ALA A 71 6.07 -1.03 -5.69
CA ALA A 71 6.39 -2.34 -6.23
C ALA A 71 6.47 -2.34 -7.76
N PHE A 72 5.50 -1.71 -8.44
CA PHE A 72 5.48 -1.56 -9.90
C PHE A 72 6.68 -0.75 -10.41
N LEU A 73 6.99 0.38 -9.78
CA LEU A 73 8.14 1.20 -10.18
C LEU A 73 9.43 0.40 -10.06
N GLY A 74 9.66 -0.26 -8.93
CA GLY A 74 10.88 -1.02 -8.67
C GLY A 74 11.06 -2.27 -9.53
N THR A 75 9.98 -2.93 -9.97
CA THR A 75 10.09 -4.23 -10.68
C THR A 75 9.70 -4.17 -12.16
N HIS A 76 8.77 -3.30 -12.54
CA HIS A 76 8.22 -3.25 -13.90
C HIS A 76 8.72 -2.05 -14.69
N LEU A 77 9.02 -0.92 -14.04
CA LEU A 77 9.35 0.30 -14.79
C LEU A 77 10.82 0.69 -14.74
N LEU A 78 11.45 0.62 -13.56
CA LEU A 78 12.79 1.17 -13.32
C LEU A 78 13.83 0.13 -12.93
N GLY A 79 13.42 -1.04 -12.42
CA GLY A 79 14.33 -2.15 -12.14
C GLY A 79 14.68 -2.97 -13.38
N ASP A 80 15.60 -3.90 -13.17
CA ASP A 80 16.22 -4.78 -14.17
C ASP A 80 15.23 -5.70 -14.89
N GLU A 81 14.18 -6.15 -14.21
CA GLU A 81 13.10 -6.92 -14.81
C GLU A 81 12.17 -6.08 -15.72
N GLY A 82 12.27 -4.75 -15.66
CA GLY A 82 11.33 -3.83 -16.30
C GLY A 82 11.09 -4.06 -17.79
N PRO A 83 12.12 -4.26 -18.65
CA PRO A 83 11.95 -4.52 -20.07
C PRO A 83 11.13 -5.79 -20.34
N THR A 84 11.38 -6.85 -19.56
CA THR A 84 10.69 -8.14 -19.67
C THR A 84 9.24 -8.03 -19.18
N ARG A 85 9.02 -7.34 -18.05
CA ARG A 85 7.71 -7.21 -17.40
C ARG A 85 6.74 -6.30 -18.14
N THR A 86 7.24 -5.18 -18.70
CA THR A 86 6.40 -4.26 -19.49
C THR A 86 6.28 -4.66 -20.95
N GLY A 87 7.07 -5.64 -21.41
CA GLY A 87 7.09 -6.11 -22.79
C GLY A 87 7.62 -5.08 -23.79
N ARG A 88 8.29 -4.02 -23.32
CA ARG A 88 8.93 -3.01 -24.17
C ARG A 88 10.09 -2.32 -23.46
N THR A 89 11.12 -1.99 -24.23
CA THR A 89 12.21 -1.14 -23.77
C THR A 89 11.90 0.33 -24.10
N PHE A 90 11.98 1.18 -23.09
CA PHE A 90 11.88 2.63 -23.24
C PHE A 90 13.26 3.18 -23.60
N ALA A 91 13.31 4.02 -24.64
CA ALA A 91 14.58 4.54 -25.14
C ALA A 91 15.29 5.43 -24.11
N GLY A 92 16.44 4.96 -23.62
CA GLY A 92 17.27 5.67 -22.64
C GLY A 92 16.83 5.50 -21.19
N PHE A 93 16.03 4.47 -20.88
CA PHE A 93 15.94 3.94 -19.52
C PHE A 93 17.14 3.03 -19.25
N THR A 94 17.68 3.04 -18.03
CA THR A 94 18.82 2.22 -17.62
C THR A 94 18.42 0.91 -16.97
N TYR A 95 17.25 0.86 -16.32
CA TYR A 95 16.71 -0.36 -15.71
C TYR A 95 17.60 -0.96 -14.61
N ASP A 96 18.25 -0.13 -13.81
CA ASP A 96 19.18 -0.56 -12.76
C ASP A 96 18.82 0.03 -11.40
N HIS A 97 17.63 0.62 -11.27
CA HIS A 97 17.23 1.35 -10.08
C HIS A 97 16.56 0.46 -9.03
N ARG A 98 16.92 0.71 -7.78
CA ARG A 98 16.27 0.21 -6.57
C ARG A 98 15.54 1.35 -5.90
N ILE A 99 14.40 1.03 -5.28
CA ILE A 99 13.65 1.96 -4.43
C ILE A 99 13.71 1.41 -3.01
N LEU A 100 14.25 2.19 -2.08
CA LEU A 100 14.59 1.74 -0.73
C LEU A 100 14.09 2.74 0.33
N GLY A 101 13.92 2.26 1.55
CA GLY A 101 13.59 3.08 2.71
C GLY A 101 12.14 2.91 3.16
N GLU A 102 11.68 3.86 3.96
CA GLU A 102 10.38 3.82 4.60
C GLU A 102 9.57 5.08 4.28
N ALA A 103 8.25 4.94 4.17
CA ALA A 103 7.34 6.05 4.01
C ALA A 103 6.15 5.90 4.97
N SER A 104 6.09 6.75 5.98
CA SER A 104 4.97 6.81 6.92
C SER A 104 3.73 7.43 6.25
N VAL A 105 2.58 6.78 6.40
CA VAL A 105 1.31 7.19 5.80
C VAL A 105 0.23 7.29 6.87
N THR A 106 -0.48 8.41 6.85
CA THR A 106 -1.76 8.58 7.55
C THR A 106 -2.89 8.63 6.53
N GLY A 107 -3.90 7.78 6.71
CA GLY A 107 -5.05 7.67 5.81
C GLY A 107 -6.05 8.83 5.96
N GLU A 108 -7.24 8.66 5.38
CA GLU A 108 -8.34 9.64 5.49
C GLU A 108 -8.78 9.85 6.94
N VAL A 109 -8.64 8.82 7.77
CA VAL A 109 -8.94 8.86 9.20
C VAL A 109 -7.61 8.91 9.97
N PRO A 110 -7.42 9.83 10.95
CA PRO A 110 -6.13 9.99 11.64
C PRO A 110 -5.59 8.76 12.39
N THR A 111 -6.47 7.81 12.69
CA THR A 111 -6.14 6.52 13.31
C THR A 111 -5.79 5.43 12.29
N ASP A 112 -5.91 5.71 11.00
CA ASP A 112 -5.43 4.85 9.93
C ASP A 112 -3.95 5.14 9.69
N ARG A 113 -3.04 4.31 10.24
CA ARG A 113 -1.59 4.57 10.18
C ARG A 113 -0.80 3.33 9.79
N TRP A 114 0.05 3.49 8.78
CA TRP A 114 0.91 2.45 8.27
C TRP A 114 2.18 3.03 7.66
N THR A 115 3.21 2.21 7.55
CA THR A 115 4.47 2.53 6.87
C THR A 115 4.63 1.60 5.69
N ILE A 116 5.02 2.17 4.55
CA ILE A 116 5.49 1.41 3.40
C ILE A 116 6.98 1.19 3.61
N VAL A 117 7.42 -0.06 3.58
CA VAL A 117 8.82 -0.45 3.72
C VAL A 117 9.28 -1.03 2.40
N ALA A 118 10.30 -0.45 1.79
CA ALA A 118 10.93 -0.93 0.57
C ALA A 118 12.39 -1.27 0.84
N ASP A 119 12.78 -2.50 0.55
CA ASP A 119 14.13 -3.01 0.74
C ASP A 119 14.52 -3.97 -0.39
N ASP A 120 15.70 -4.59 -0.27
CA ASP A 120 16.21 -5.55 -1.27
C ASP A 120 15.33 -6.81 -1.40
N HIS A 121 14.45 -7.08 -0.44
CA HIS A 121 13.51 -8.20 -0.47
C HIS A 121 12.14 -7.83 -1.05
N GLY A 122 11.93 -6.55 -1.36
CA GLY A 122 10.73 -6.04 -2.03
C GLY A 122 10.01 -4.97 -1.21
N VAL A 123 8.69 -4.93 -1.36
CA VAL A 123 7.84 -3.91 -0.72
C VAL A 123 6.90 -4.58 0.27
N ALA A 124 6.76 -3.99 1.45
CA ALA A 124 5.81 -4.40 2.47
C ALA A 124 5.07 -3.20 3.05
N VAL A 125 3.94 -3.46 3.68
CA VAL A 125 3.20 -2.50 4.52
C VAL A 125 3.24 -3.00 5.95
N ASP A 126 3.74 -2.17 6.87
CA ASP A 126 3.62 -2.35 8.31
C ASP A 126 2.49 -1.42 8.81
N ARG A 127 1.38 -2.00 9.24
CA ARG A 127 0.18 -1.27 9.68
C ARG A 127 0.11 -1.28 11.20
N PHE A 128 0.33 -0.12 11.80
CA PHE A 128 0.35 0.05 13.24
C PHE A 128 -1.06 0.17 13.82
N SER A 129 -1.98 0.72 13.04
CA SER A 129 -3.28 1.15 13.54
C SER A 129 -4.34 1.17 12.46
N LEU A 130 -5.52 0.68 12.82
CA LEU A 130 -6.76 0.74 12.07
C LEU A 130 -7.75 1.73 12.73
N PRO A 131 -8.61 2.39 11.93
CA PRO A 131 -9.78 3.10 12.45
C PRO A 131 -10.77 2.16 13.15
N CYS A 132 -11.75 2.72 13.85
CA CYS A 132 -12.88 1.92 14.33
C CYS A 132 -13.67 1.31 13.16
N ALA A 133 -14.39 0.20 13.40
CA ALA A 133 -15.04 -0.62 12.37
C ALA A 133 -15.85 0.17 11.32
N TRP A 134 -16.67 1.15 11.73
CA TRP A 134 -17.44 2.00 10.81
C TRP A 134 -16.57 2.92 9.94
N CYS A 135 -15.56 3.55 10.54
CA CYS A 135 -14.60 4.38 9.82
C CYS A 135 -13.74 3.55 8.87
N TRP A 136 -13.33 2.35 9.30
CA TRP A 136 -12.56 1.43 8.46
C TRP A 136 -13.37 0.96 7.26
N ALA A 137 -14.62 0.54 7.46
CA ALA A 137 -15.53 0.23 6.37
C ALA A 137 -15.70 1.43 5.41
N SER A 138 -15.83 2.65 5.93
CA SER A 138 -15.90 3.85 5.11
C SER A 138 -14.64 4.09 4.27
N VAL A 139 -13.45 3.90 4.85
CA VAL A 139 -12.17 3.99 4.13
C VAL A 139 -12.12 2.95 3.02
N LEU A 140 -12.41 1.69 3.33
CA LEU A 140 -12.43 0.62 2.33
C LEU A 140 -13.36 1.00 1.15
N MET A 141 -14.50 1.64 1.43
CA MET A 141 -15.48 2.05 0.42
C MET A 141 -15.01 3.17 -0.52
N THR A 142 -13.99 3.93 -0.14
CA THR A 142 -13.52 5.10 -0.90
C THR A 142 -12.15 4.89 -1.55
N VAL A 143 -11.37 3.92 -1.07
CA VAL A 143 -10.04 3.60 -1.62
C VAL A 143 -10.13 2.63 -2.79
N ARG A 144 -9.11 2.64 -3.65
CA ARG A 144 -8.96 1.58 -4.65
C ARG A 144 -8.59 0.26 -4.00
N PRO A 145 -8.92 -0.86 -4.65
CA PRO A 145 -8.37 -2.17 -4.27
C PRO A 145 -6.85 -2.08 -4.11
N SER A 146 -6.35 -2.38 -2.91
CA SER A 146 -4.91 -2.46 -2.60
C SER A 146 -4.69 -3.43 -1.44
N ASN A 147 -3.61 -4.21 -1.52
CA ASN A 147 -3.15 -5.08 -0.44
C ASN A 147 -2.78 -4.29 0.81
N ALA A 148 -2.47 -2.99 0.69
CA ALA A 148 -2.22 -2.11 1.83
C ALA A 148 -3.44 -1.98 2.76
N TYR A 149 -4.65 -2.29 2.28
CA TYR A 149 -5.88 -2.27 3.07
C TYR A 149 -6.40 -3.67 3.43
N ARG A 150 -5.72 -4.75 3.03
CA ARG A 150 -6.13 -6.14 3.31
C ARG A 150 -5.66 -6.59 4.71
N PHE A 151 -6.15 -5.93 5.73
CA PHE A 151 -5.83 -6.20 7.13
C PHE A 151 -7.08 -6.55 7.91
N LEU A 152 -7.01 -7.63 8.70
CA LEU A 152 -8.12 -8.01 9.56
C LEU A 152 -8.24 -7.03 10.72
N HIS A 153 -9.40 -6.41 10.80
CA HIS A 153 -9.83 -5.62 11.92
C HIS A 153 -10.15 -6.55 13.12
N PRO A 154 -9.71 -6.22 14.35
CA PRO A 154 -9.93 -7.07 15.52
C PRO A 154 -11.40 -7.18 15.95
N VAL A 155 -12.21 -6.18 15.58
CA VAL A 155 -13.68 -6.21 15.69
C VAL A 155 -14.26 -6.77 14.40
N ALA A 156 -15.02 -7.87 14.48
CA ALA A 156 -15.48 -8.66 13.35
C ALA A 156 -16.27 -7.84 12.32
N GLU A 157 -17.10 -6.90 12.78
CA GLU A 157 -17.91 -6.00 11.97
C GLU A 157 -17.04 -5.14 11.03
N GLY A 158 -15.80 -4.81 11.44
CA GLY A 158 -14.88 -4.04 10.60
C GLY A 158 -14.37 -4.82 9.38
N ASN A 159 -14.52 -6.15 9.36
CA ASN A 159 -14.08 -6.98 8.23
C ASN A 159 -15.14 -7.14 7.14
N MET A 160 -16.34 -6.56 7.31
CA MET A 160 -17.44 -6.56 6.33
C MET A 160 -17.74 -7.96 5.74
N LEU A 161 -17.61 -9.02 6.54
CA LEU A 161 -17.71 -10.42 6.10
C LEU A 161 -19.10 -10.79 5.54
N ASP A 162 -20.14 -10.02 5.89
CA ASP A 162 -21.50 -10.18 5.39
C ASP A 162 -21.82 -9.22 4.24
N GLY A 163 -20.83 -8.48 3.75
CA GLY A 163 -20.96 -7.45 2.72
C GLY A 163 -21.72 -6.20 3.20
N ARG A 164 -21.93 -6.03 4.51
CA ARG A 164 -22.66 -4.89 5.06
C ARG A 164 -21.72 -3.93 5.76
N ILE A 165 -22.02 -2.65 5.60
CA ILE A 165 -21.38 -1.62 6.40
C ILE A 165 -21.96 -1.74 7.84
N PRO A 166 -21.13 -1.73 8.90
CA PRO A 166 -21.59 -1.82 10.29
C PRO A 166 -22.66 -0.77 10.62
N GLN A 167 -23.47 -0.88 11.67
CA GLN A 167 -24.32 0.26 12.02
C GLN A 167 -23.47 1.39 12.62
N GLN A 168 -23.78 2.64 12.26
CA GLN A 168 -23.11 3.79 12.87
C GLN A 168 -23.35 3.73 14.40
N PRO A 169 -22.30 3.75 15.22
CA PRO A 169 -22.48 3.70 16.66
C PRO A 169 -23.30 4.92 17.12
N ALA A 170 -24.26 4.70 18.04
CA ALA A 170 -25.23 5.71 18.49
C ALA A 170 -24.60 6.99 19.06
N ARG A 171 -23.31 6.93 19.42
CA ARG A 171 -22.42 8.08 19.61
C ARG A 171 -21.12 7.76 18.87
N HIS A 172 -20.55 8.71 18.16
CA HIS A 172 -19.15 8.62 17.74
C HIS A 172 -18.31 8.42 19.00
N ASP A 173 -17.95 7.18 19.30
CA ASP A 173 -17.17 6.81 20.48
C ASP A 173 -15.87 7.62 20.46
N ALA A 174 -15.46 8.18 21.60
CA ALA A 174 -14.17 8.85 21.74
C ALA A 174 -13.02 7.94 21.26
N ARG A 175 -13.18 6.61 21.36
CA ARG A 175 -12.25 5.63 20.79
C ARG A 175 -12.06 5.78 19.28
N CYS A 176 -13.10 6.11 18.49
CA CYS A 176 -12.96 6.27 17.03
C CYS A 176 -11.97 7.38 16.62
N VAL A 177 -11.84 8.43 17.43
CA VAL A 177 -11.03 9.62 17.09
C VAL A 177 -9.69 9.62 17.82
N THR A 178 -9.64 9.07 19.03
CA THR A 178 -8.48 9.19 19.92
C THR A 178 -7.59 7.95 19.92
N PHE A 179 -8.13 6.75 19.68
CA PHE A 179 -7.38 5.51 19.80
C PHE A 179 -7.55 4.62 18.56
N GLY A 180 -6.42 4.23 17.98
CA GLY A 180 -6.36 3.24 16.93
C GLY A 180 -6.57 1.82 17.43
N TRP A 181 -7.03 0.93 16.55
CA TRP A 181 -7.10 -0.51 16.80
C TRP A 181 -5.88 -1.20 16.20
N PRO A 182 -5.12 -2.01 16.96
CA PRO A 182 -4.05 -2.79 16.35
C PRO A 182 -4.67 -3.83 15.41
N PRO A 183 -4.16 -3.97 14.17
CA PRO A 183 -4.63 -5.04 13.29
C PRO A 183 -4.21 -6.41 13.82
N VAL A 184 -4.91 -7.47 13.41
CA VAL A 184 -4.58 -8.86 13.79
C VAL A 184 -3.22 -9.27 13.22
N GLU A 185 -2.98 -8.95 11.95
CA GLU A 185 -1.68 -9.07 11.29
C GLU A 185 -1.10 -7.67 11.12
N ARG A 186 0.18 -7.49 11.45
CA ARG A 186 0.80 -6.16 11.41
C ARG A 186 1.53 -5.86 10.10
N ARG A 187 2.13 -6.86 9.47
CA ARG A 187 2.96 -6.66 8.27
C ARG A 187 2.45 -7.52 7.13
N ARG A 188 2.39 -6.95 5.92
CA ARG A 188 2.01 -7.67 4.70
C ARG A 188 2.95 -7.33 3.55
N ALA A 189 3.41 -8.35 2.82
CA ALA A 189 4.16 -8.17 1.58
C ALA A 189 3.24 -7.65 0.45
N ILE A 190 3.76 -6.76 -0.37
CA ILE A 190 3.04 -6.11 -1.47
C ILE A 190 3.61 -6.59 -2.79
N THR A 191 2.72 -7.06 -3.67
CA THR A 191 3.08 -7.56 -4.99
C THR A 191 2.28 -6.84 -6.08
N TRP A 192 2.91 -6.66 -7.24
CA TRP A 192 2.26 -6.23 -8.47
C TRP A 192 2.75 -7.08 -9.66
N PRO A 193 1.90 -7.45 -10.63
CA PRO A 193 0.44 -7.29 -10.63
C PRO A 193 -0.22 -8.11 -9.51
N TRP A 194 -1.45 -7.75 -9.15
CA TRP A 194 -2.23 -8.55 -8.23
C TRP A 194 -2.53 -9.94 -8.81
N SER A 195 -2.79 -10.91 -7.93
CA SER A 195 -3.33 -12.19 -8.38
C SER A 195 -4.69 -11.96 -9.07
N PRO A 196 -5.07 -12.80 -10.04
CA PRO A 196 -6.39 -12.72 -10.69
C PRO A 196 -7.56 -12.74 -9.70
N ASP A 197 -7.39 -13.41 -8.56
CA ASP A 197 -8.42 -13.56 -7.52
C ASP A 197 -8.60 -12.30 -6.65
N PHE A 198 -7.70 -11.32 -6.77
CA PHE A 198 -7.69 -10.12 -5.95
C PHE A 198 -9.01 -9.32 -6.00
N HIS A 199 -9.63 -9.24 -7.18
CA HIS A 199 -10.89 -8.50 -7.34
C HIS A 199 -12.11 -9.18 -6.68
N HIS A 200 -12.02 -10.45 -6.33
CA HIS A 200 -13.11 -11.17 -5.66
C HIS A 200 -13.07 -10.98 -4.13
N ASP A 201 -11.90 -10.73 -3.55
CA ASP A 201 -11.68 -10.78 -2.09
C ASP A 201 -11.33 -9.43 -1.44
N TRP A 202 -11.33 -8.33 -2.21
CA TRP A 202 -10.69 -7.09 -1.75
C TRP A 202 -11.42 -6.34 -0.63
N TRP A 203 -12.71 -6.60 -0.41
CA TRP A 203 -13.50 -6.07 0.73
C TRP A 203 -13.45 -6.96 1.99
N ILE A 204 -12.72 -8.08 1.87
CA ILE A 204 -12.47 -9.19 2.81
C ILE A 204 -13.58 -10.27 2.87
N ASP A 205 -13.29 -11.43 2.23
CA ASP A 205 -13.59 -12.77 2.77
C ASP A 205 -12.36 -13.65 2.48
N LEU A 206 -11.65 -14.11 3.52
CA LEU A 206 -10.42 -14.92 3.39
C LEU A 206 -10.81 -16.39 3.12
N SER A 207 -11.58 -16.61 2.06
CA SER A 207 -12.28 -17.86 1.70
C SER A 207 -13.12 -18.52 2.81
N ARG A 208 -13.54 -17.75 3.83
CA ARG A 208 -14.26 -18.13 5.07
C ARG A 208 -13.40 -18.89 6.09
N THR A 209 -12.70 -18.13 6.93
CA THR A 209 -11.63 -18.53 7.87
C THR A 209 -11.90 -19.78 8.74
N PRO A 210 -11.21 -20.94 8.56
CA PRO A 210 -11.28 -22.07 9.49
C PRO A 210 -10.38 -21.90 10.72
N ASP A 211 -9.28 -21.15 10.57
CA ASP A 211 -8.25 -20.92 11.59
C ASP A 211 -7.83 -19.43 11.62
N ALA A 212 -8.78 -18.54 11.93
CA ALA A 212 -8.44 -17.21 12.47
C ALA A 212 -7.89 -17.32 13.91
N ARG A 213 -7.13 -18.38 14.24
CA ARG A 213 -6.69 -18.60 15.61
C ARG A 213 -5.51 -17.67 15.91
N PRO A 214 -5.63 -16.82 16.94
CA PRO A 214 -4.46 -16.41 17.68
C PRO A 214 -3.94 -17.63 18.47
N LEU A 215 -2.62 -17.69 18.68
CA LEU A 215 -1.82 -18.69 19.40
C LEU A 215 -1.29 -19.84 18.53
N GLY A 216 0.03 -19.81 18.29
CA GLY A 216 0.78 -20.81 17.52
C GLY A 216 1.91 -20.28 16.63
N TRP A 217 2.07 -18.95 16.51
CA TRP A 217 3.16 -18.27 15.77
C TRP A 217 4.58 -18.53 16.34
N GLY A 218 4.74 -19.56 17.17
CA GLY A 218 5.93 -19.85 17.96
C GLY A 218 6.41 -21.30 17.88
N GLU A 219 6.01 -22.09 16.88
CA GLU A 219 6.80 -23.28 16.55
C GLU A 219 7.88 -22.87 15.55
N ASP A 220 8.97 -22.39 16.15
CA ASP A 220 10.27 -22.16 15.55
C ASP A 220 10.75 -23.43 14.82
N PRO A 221 11.07 -23.38 13.51
CA PRO A 221 11.55 -24.56 12.78
C PRO A 221 12.89 -25.10 13.31
N ASP A 222 13.58 -24.34 14.17
CA ASP A 222 14.83 -24.74 14.83
C ASP A 222 14.67 -25.10 16.33
N ALA A 223 13.45 -25.17 16.88
CA ALA A 223 13.23 -25.63 18.24
C ALA A 223 13.29 -27.17 18.35
N SER A 224 14.45 -27.75 18.04
CA SER A 224 14.77 -29.13 18.41
C SER A 224 16.13 -29.21 19.10
N ILE A 225 16.23 -28.84 20.39
CA ILE A 225 17.12 -29.47 21.39
C ILE A 225 16.54 -29.25 22.80
N GLY A 226 16.09 -30.33 23.44
CA GLY A 226 15.64 -30.38 24.84
C GLY A 226 15.07 -31.75 25.19
#